data_AF-A0A8S7DTZ7-F1
#
_entry.id   AF-A0A8S7DTZ7-F1
#
_cell.length_a   1.000
_cell.length_b   1.000
_cell.length_c   1.000
_cell.angle_alpha   90.00
_cell.angle_beta   90.00
_cell.angle_gamma   90.00
#
_symmetry.space_group_name_H-M   'P 1'
#
loop_
_entity.id
_entity.type
_entity.pdbx_description
1 polymer ?
#
loop_
_entity_poly.entity_id
_entity_poly.type
_entity_poly.pdbx_seq_one_letter_code
_entity_poly.pdbx_strand_id
1 'polypeptide(L)'
;MPVSTEDTVIVPEGYIAKPFYKWGDATGIAGNLPVFKTDGSNTTEEQAAQAGMHHDGMAWFSLPQGGNSSDHGLLAINHEYIDNGLLFKDGDANWSADKALKGQNAMGVSVIEVKKVPLGWEVVRPSSFARRITVNTPMKITGPALHNPLMQTVDDPKGEIILGTMQNCANGFTPWGTYLTCEENWSDIFVKKAEMNPLEKRYGISGSDDSYRWNEVDKRFSVDATPNEPNRFGWVVEIDPYDPHSVPRKHTALG
;
A
#
# COMPACT_ATOMS: atom_id res chain seq x y z
N MET A 1 10.02 -5.86 31.76
CA MET A 1 11.22 -6.37 31.05
C MET A 1 12.22 -5.23 30.89
N PRO A 2 13.53 -5.47 30.94
CA PRO A 2 14.53 -4.44 30.67
C PRO A 2 14.48 -4.01 29.19
N VAL A 3 14.89 -2.78 28.91
CA VAL A 3 15.16 -2.32 27.54
C VAL A 3 16.31 -3.14 26.97
N SER A 4 16.26 -3.45 25.68
CA SER A 4 17.30 -4.21 24.96
C SER A 4 17.70 -3.50 23.67
N THR A 5 18.93 -3.76 23.22
CA THR A 5 19.48 -3.34 21.91
C THR A 5 19.82 -4.54 21.03
N GLU A 6 19.41 -5.75 21.42
CA GLU A 6 19.60 -6.96 20.62
C GLU A 6 18.66 -6.94 19.41
N ASP A 7 19.13 -7.48 18.27
CA ASP A 7 18.32 -7.65 17.05
C ASP A 7 17.42 -8.89 17.15
N THR A 8 16.55 -8.90 18.16
CA THR A 8 15.58 -9.98 18.41
C THR A 8 14.37 -9.43 19.17
N VAL A 9 13.21 -10.09 19.00
CA VAL A 9 12.00 -9.75 19.75
C VAL A 9 12.03 -10.47 21.09
N ILE A 10 12.28 -9.73 22.17
CA ILE A 10 12.22 -10.27 23.53
C ILE A 10 10.81 -10.07 24.09
N VAL A 11 10.17 -11.16 24.51
CA VAL A 11 8.82 -11.18 25.09
C VAL A 11 8.84 -11.67 26.55
N PRO A 12 7.80 -11.38 27.36
CA PRO A 12 7.74 -11.86 28.74
C PRO A 12 7.76 -13.38 28.83
N GLU A 13 8.14 -13.91 29.99
CA GLU A 13 8.04 -15.35 30.27
C GLU A 13 6.62 -15.87 30.01
N GLY A 14 6.51 -17.01 29.33
CA GLY A 14 5.23 -17.59 28.90
C GLY A 14 4.71 -17.11 27.54
N TYR A 15 5.36 -16.12 26.90
CA TYR A 15 5.01 -15.64 25.56
C TYR A 15 5.99 -16.13 24.49
N ILE A 16 5.52 -16.15 23.24
CA ILE A 16 6.32 -16.41 22.05
C ILE A 16 6.05 -15.35 20.99
N ALA A 17 7.10 -14.94 20.26
CA ALA A 17 6.99 -14.16 19.04
C ALA A 17 7.47 -15.00 17.86
N LYS A 18 6.72 -15.03 16.76
CA LYS A 18 7.06 -15.77 15.55
C LYS A 18 6.72 -14.90 14.32
N PRO A 19 7.63 -14.79 13.34
CA PRO A 19 7.28 -14.20 12.05
C PRO A 19 6.11 -14.94 11.40
N PHE A 20 5.17 -14.21 10.80
CA PHE A 20 3.93 -14.78 10.27
C PHE A 20 3.71 -14.49 8.78
N TYR A 21 3.66 -13.21 8.41
CA TYR A 21 3.56 -12.73 7.03
C TYR A 21 4.65 -11.68 6.84
N LYS A 22 5.64 -11.99 6.01
CA LYS A 22 6.82 -11.16 5.80
C LYS A 22 6.71 -10.47 4.44
N TRP A 23 7.41 -9.35 4.27
CA TRP A 23 7.65 -8.81 2.93
C TRP A 23 8.11 -9.92 1.98
N GLY A 24 7.55 -9.95 0.77
CA GLY A 24 7.89 -10.94 -0.25
C GLY A 24 7.13 -12.27 -0.16
N ASP A 25 6.44 -12.57 0.94
CA ASP A 25 5.57 -13.73 1.00
C ASP A 25 4.43 -13.59 -0.01
N ALA A 26 4.09 -14.64 -0.77
CA ALA A 26 2.95 -14.59 -1.68
C ALA A 26 1.65 -14.21 -0.92
N THR A 27 0.80 -13.36 -1.48
CA THR A 27 -0.46 -12.95 -0.85
C THR A 27 -1.51 -14.07 -0.87
N GLY A 28 -1.37 -15.06 -1.76
CA GLY A 28 -2.32 -16.16 -1.92
C GLY A 28 -3.18 -16.07 -3.19
N ILE A 29 -2.85 -15.16 -4.12
CA ILE A 29 -3.56 -15.00 -5.39
C ILE A 29 -3.44 -16.30 -6.19
N ALA A 30 -4.60 -16.85 -6.61
CA ALA A 30 -4.64 -18.12 -7.32
C ALA A 30 -3.84 -18.07 -8.62
N GLY A 31 -2.95 -19.05 -8.83
CA GLY A 31 -2.07 -19.12 -10.01
C GLY A 31 -0.87 -18.17 -9.99
N ASN A 32 -0.73 -17.29 -8.97
CA ASN A 32 0.39 -16.37 -8.82
C ASN A 32 0.92 -16.39 -7.38
N LEU A 33 1.75 -17.41 -7.09
CA LEU A 33 2.33 -17.65 -5.76
C LEU A 33 3.87 -17.56 -5.82
N PRO A 34 4.43 -16.36 -6.07
CA PRO A 34 5.86 -16.17 -6.23
C PRO A 34 6.61 -16.50 -4.94
N VAL A 35 7.77 -17.14 -5.10
CA VAL A 35 8.70 -17.41 -3.99
C VAL A 35 9.57 -16.17 -3.77
N PHE A 36 9.71 -15.76 -2.52
CA PHE A 36 10.58 -14.65 -2.17
C PHE A 36 12.05 -14.96 -2.45
N LYS A 37 12.75 -14.00 -3.05
CA LYS A 37 14.18 -14.07 -3.38
C LYS A 37 14.88 -12.96 -2.58
N THR A 38 15.74 -13.35 -1.66
CA THR A 38 16.42 -12.45 -0.70
C THR A 38 17.49 -11.57 -1.33
N ASP A 39 17.78 -11.74 -2.63
CA ASP A 39 18.77 -10.97 -3.39
C ASP A 39 18.15 -9.81 -4.18
N GLY A 40 16.87 -9.48 -3.92
CA GLY A 40 16.14 -8.43 -4.64
C GLY A 40 15.75 -8.81 -6.08
N SER A 41 15.94 -10.07 -6.49
CA SER A 41 15.72 -10.52 -7.87
C SER A 41 14.27 -10.82 -8.24
N ASN A 42 13.31 -10.70 -7.31
CA ASN A 42 11.91 -10.82 -7.67
C ASN A 42 11.53 -9.80 -8.75
N THR A 43 10.74 -10.18 -9.74
CA THR A 43 10.32 -9.26 -10.81
C THR A 43 9.25 -8.29 -10.32
N THR A 44 8.97 -7.28 -11.14
CA THR A 44 7.89 -6.31 -10.93
C THR A 44 6.52 -7.00 -10.80
N GLU A 45 6.26 -8.01 -11.63
CA GLU A 45 5.03 -8.81 -11.61
C GLU A 45 4.96 -9.73 -10.39
N GLU A 46 6.08 -10.32 -9.97
CA GLU A 46 6.14 -11.11 -8.74
C GLU A 46 5.82 -10.22 -7.53
N GLN A 47 6.42 -9.03 -7.42
CA GLN A 47 6.15 -8.09 -6.32
C GLN A 47 4.68 -7.65 -6.26
N ALA A 48 3.98 -7.59 -7.39
CA ALA A 48 2.54 -7.29 -7.45
C ALA A 48 1.64 -8.37 -6.83
N ALA A 49 2.17 -9.57 -6.57
CA ALA A 49 1.47 -10.68 -5.92
C ALA A 49 2.10 -11.13 -4.58
N GLN A 50 3.13 -10.43 -4.13
CA GLN A 50 3.78 -10.63 -2.83
C GLN A 50 3.25 -9.63 -1.81
N ALA A 51 3.49 -9.87 -0.53
CA ALA A 51 3.41 -8.85 0.50
C ALA A 51 4.27 -7.64 0.10
N GLY A 52 3.78 -6.44 0.38
CA GLY A 52 4.57 -5.23 0.21
C GLY A 52 5.63 -5.07 1.31
N MET A 53 6.36 -3.96 1.24
CA MET A 53 7.41 -3.62 2.20
C MET A 53 6.84 -2.80 3.35
N HIS A 54 7.55 -2.82 4.49
CA HIS A 54 7.22 -2.01 5.67
C HIS A 54 5.74 -2.10 6.05
N HIS A 55 5.36 -3.28 6.54
CA HIS A 55 3.99 -3.51 7.02
C HIS A 55 3.67 -2.51 8.12
N ASP A 56 2.49 -1.91 8.06
CA ASP A 56 2.04 -0.94 9.05
C ASP A 56 0.61 -1.28 9.51
N GLY A 57 -0.32 -0.33 9.48
CA GLY A 57 -1.68 -0.48 10.00
C GLY A 57 -2.36 -1.75 9.49
N MET A 58 -3.10 -2.43 10.36
CA MET A 58 -3.80 -3.66 10.02
C MET A 58 -5.08 -3.87 10.83
N ALA A 59 -6.04 -4.59 10.24
CA ALA A 59 -7.26 -4.99 10.92
C ALA A 59 -7.72 -6.40 10.54
N TRP A 60 -8.41 -7.03 11.50
CA TRP A 60 -9.00 -8.36 11.38
C TRP A 60 -10.46 -8.31 10.94
N PHE A 61 -10.82 -9.22 10.04
CA PHE A 61 -12.18 -9.37 9.49
C PHE A 61 -12.58 -10.84 9.55
N SER A 62 -13.44 -11.21 10.51
CA SER A 62 -13.82 -12.61 10.74
C SER A 62 -14.46 -13.27 9.52
N LEU A 63 -14.15 -14.55 9.30
CA LEU A 63 -14.88 -15.42 8.37
C LEU A 63 -15.74 -16.43 9.16
N PRO A 64 -17.01 -16.66 8.75
CA PRO A 64 -17.74 -15.95 7.69
C PRO A 64 -18.00 -14.47 8.05
N GLN A 65 -18.22 -13.63 7.04
CA GLN A 65 -18.51 -12.20 7.21
C GLN A 65 -19.66 -11.97 8.20
N GLY A 66 -19.48 -11.00 9.11
CA GLY A 66 -20.43 -10.72 10.20
C GLY A 66 -20.29 -11.66 11.40
N GLY A 67 -19.42 -12.67 11.32
CA GLY A 67 -19.04 -13.51 12.45
C GLY A 67 -18.08 -12.81 13.42
N ASN A 68 -17.80 -13.48 14.53
CA ASN A 68 -16.86 -13.06 15.57
C ASN A 68 -15.71 -14.08 15.76
N SER A 69 -15.43 -14.89 14.73
CA SER A 69 -14.35 -15.87 14.76
C SER A 69 -13.00 -15.18 14.94
N SER A 70 -12.31 -15.54 16.01
CA SER A 70 -10.91 -15.20 16.24
C SER A 70 -9.96 -16.27 15.74
N ASP A 71 -10.44 -17.25 14.96
CA ASP A 71 -9.67 -18.42 14.51
C ASP A 71 -9.65 -18.54 12.97
N HIS A 72 -10.47 -17.80 12.24
CA HIS A 72 -10.49 -17.78 10.78
C HIS A 72 -11.04 -16.43 10.29
N GLY A 73 -10.30 -15.76 9.41
CA GLY A 73 -10.63 -14.43 8.96
C GLY A 73 -9.68 -13.91 7.91
N LEU A 74 -9.81 -12.63 7.61
CA LEU A 74 -8.95 -11.88 6.72
C LEU A 74 -8.14 -10.86 7.53
N LEU A 75 -6.90 -10.63 7.12
CA LEU A 75 -6.12 -9.46 7.52
C LEU A 75 -5.99 -8.53 6.33
N ALA A 76 -6.43 -7.28 6.50
CA ALA A 76 -6.05 -6.19 5.62
C ALA A 76 -4.87 -5.45 6.27
N ILE A 77 -3.76 -5.33 5.55
CA ILE A 77 -2.47 -4.87 6.07
C ILE A 77 -1.86 -3.87 5.09
N ASN A 78 -1.51 -2.69 5.59
CA ASN A 78 -0.82 -1.66 4.83
C ASN A 78 0.65 -1.99 4.57
N HIS A 79 1.20 -1.41 3.50
CA HIS A 79 2.61 -1.45 3.10
C HIS A 79 3.01 -0.03 2.75
N GLU A 80 3.75 0.62 3.65
CA GLU A 80 3.84 2.07 3.69
C GLU A 80 4.82 2.63 2.66
N TYR A 81 6.09 2.23 2.76
CA TYR A 81 7.20 2.70 1.92
C TYR A 81 8.07 1.54 1.44
N ILE A 82 9.22 1.84 0.82
CA ILE A 82 10.20 0.86 0.33
C ILE A 82 11.61 1.16 0.83
N ASP A 83 12.45 0.14 0.88
CA ASP A 83 13.90 0.26 1.00
C ASP A 83 14.56 -0.21 -0.30
N ASN A 84 15.15 0.72 -1.05
CA ASN A 84 15.74 0.43 -2.35
C ASN A 84 16.92 -0.54 -2.26
N GLY A 85 17.70 -0.49 -1.17
CA GLY A 85 18.85 -1.36 -0.95
C GLY A 85 18.46 -2.82 -0.74
N LEU A 86 17.22 -3.06 -0.33
CA LEU A 86 16.64 -4.41 -0.21
C LEU A 86 15.82 -4.78 -1.45
N LEU A 87 15.05 -3.85 -2.01
CA LEU A 87 14.10 -4.14 -3.10
C LEU A 87 14.78 -4.39 -4.45
N PHE A 88 15.92 -3.76 -4.72
CA PHE A 88 16.62 -3.82 -5.99
C PHE A 88 18.03 -4.41 -5.85
N LYS A 89 18.41 -5.28 -6.79
CA LYS A 89 19.75 -5.91 -6.83
C LYS A 89 20.91 -4.94 -6.71
N ASP A 90 20.75 -3.76 -7.32
CA ASP A 90 21.76 -2.72 -7.44
C ASP A 90 21.33 -1.41 -6.76
N GLY A 91 20.40 -1.48 -5.80
CA GLY A 91 19.90 -0.32 -5.06
C GLY A 91 19.40 0.79 -5.98
N ASP A 92 19.96 1.99 -5.83
CA ASP A 92 19.56 3.20 -6.58
C ASP A 92 20.22 3.34 -7.97
N ALA A 93 21.19 2.48 -8.30
CA ALA A 93 21.86 2.52 -9.61
C ALA A 93 20.88 2.20 -10.74
N ASN A 94 21.16 2.63 -11.98
CA ASN A 94 20.37 2.24 -13.16
C ASN A 94 18.85 2.42 -13.02
N TRP A 95 18.42 3.57 -12.48
CA TRP A 95 17.01 3.86 -12.27
C TRP A 95 16.19 3.74 -13.57
N SER A 96 15.00 3.14 -13.48
CA SER A 96 14.18 2.84 -14.65
C SER A 96 12.69 2.82 -14.31
N ALA A 97 11.85 2.88 -15.34
CA ALA A 97 10.39 2.74 -15.18
C ALA A 97 10.00 1.41 -14.53
N ASP A 98 10.73 0.33 -14.80
CA ASP A 98 10.49 -0.98 -14.17
C ASP A 98 10.79 -0.95 -12.67
N LYS A 99 11.90 -0.31 -12.25
CA LYS A 99 12.19 -0.10 -10.82
C LYS A 99 11.11 0.71 -10.13
N ALA A 100 10.71 1.83 -10.73
CA ALA A 100 9.63 2.65 -10.21
C ALA A 100 8.33 1.83 -10.04
N LEU A 101 7.94 1.05 -11.06
CA LEU A 101 6.75 0.21 -11.01
C LEU A 101 6.85 -0.90 -9.97
N LYS A 102 8.02 -1.53 -9.79
CA LYS A 102 8.25 -2.51 -8.72
C LYS A 102 8.12 -1.87 -7.34
N GLY A 103 8.66 -0.66 -7.15
CA GLY A 103 8.49 0.14 -5.92
C GLY A 103 7.03 0.46 -5.64
N GLN A 104 6.29 0.90 -6.67
CA GLN A 104 4.84 1.11 -6.60
C GLN A 104 4.08 -0.19 -6.24
N ASN A 105 4.50 -1.33 -6.77
CA ASN A 105 3.90 -2.63 -6.42
C ASN A 105 4.30 -3.13 -5.03
N ALA A 106 5.30 -2.55 -4.39
CA ALA A 106 5.70 -2.88 -3.02
C ALA A 106 4.94 -2.05 -1.95
N MET A 107 4.19 -1.02 -2.34
CA MET A 107 3.31 -0.23 -1.46
C MET A 107 1.83 -0.63 -1.58
N GLY A 108 1.00 -0.06 -0.72
CA GLY A 108 -0.46 -0.20 -0.77
C GLY A 108 -1.00 -1.09 0.33
N VAL A 109 -1.83 -2.07 -0.03
CA VAL A 109 -2.50 -2.98 0.92
C VAL A 109 -2.41 -4.43 0.43
N SER A 110 -2.23 -5.36 1.37
CA SER A 110 -2.51 -6.79 1.18
C SER A 110 -3.78 -7.15 1.92
N VAL A 111 -4.67 -7.90 1.26
CA VAL A 111 -5.72 -8.67 1.93
C VAL A 111 -5.33 -10.14 1.86
N ILE A 112 -5.17 -10.78 3.01
CA ILE A 112 -4.80 -12.21 3.12
C ILE A 112 -5.84 -12.95 3.96
N GLU A 113 -6.12 -14.20 3.60
CA GLU A 113 -6.90 -15.10 4.45
C GLU A 113 -6.00 -15.83 5.43
N VAL A 114 -6.45 -15.91 6.69
CA VAL A 114 -5.68 -16.43 7.81
C VAL A 114 -6.56 -17.35 8.63
N LYS A 115 -6.04 -18.51 9.00
CA LYS A 115 -6.74 -19.45 9.88
C LYS A 115 -5.81 -20.07 10.91
N LYS A 116 -6.40 -20.42 12.05
CA LYS A 116 -5.76 -21.16 13.12
C LYS A 116 -5.76 -22.63 12.77
N VAL A 117 -4.63 -23.26 13.04
CA VAL A 117 -4.36 -24.68 12.84
C VAL A 117 -3.77 -25.25 14.13
N PRO A 118 -3.69 -26.58 14.32
CA PRO A 118 -3.23 -27.17 15.58
C PRO A 118 -1.86 -26.67 16.06
N LEU A 119 -0.98 -26.23 15.15
CA LEU A 119 0.37 -25.76 15.45
C LEU A 119 0.52 -24.22 15.45
N GLY A 120 -0.57 -23.47 15.37
CA GLY A 120 -0.57 -22.01 15.39
C GLY A 120 -1.47 -21.39 14.34
N TRP A 121 -0.91 -20.52 13.51
CA TRP A 121 -1.64 -19.76 12.49
C TRP A 121 -0.98 -19.97 11.14
N GLU A 122 -1.79 -20.00 10.07
CA GLU A 122 -1.29 -20.03 8.70
C GLU A 122 -2.02 -19.01 7.81
N VAL A 123 -1.31 -18.50 6.82
CA VAL A 123 -1.89 -17.76 5.70
C VAL A 123 -2.40 -18.79 4.69
N VAL A 124 -3.68 -18.70 4.33
CA VAL A 124 -4.34 -19.61 3.38
C VAL A 124 -3.93 -19.25 1.96
N ARG A 125 -3.31 -20.21 1.26
CA ARG A 125 -2.83 -20.04 -0.12
C ARG A 125 -3.14 -21.29 -0.95
N PRO A 126 -3.77 -21.17 -2.13
CA PRO A 126 -4.43 -19.96 -2.62
C PRO A 126 -5.66 -19.60 -1.79
N SER A 127 -6.07 -18.34 -1.82
CA SER A 127 -7.33 -17.86 -1.23
C SER A 127 -8.13 -17.08 -2.27
N SER A 128 -9.46 -17.25 -2.26
CA SER A 128 -10.35 -16.44 -3.08
C SER A 128 -10.42 -14.98 -2.64
N PHE A 129 -10.01 -14.67 -1.40
CA PHE A 129 -9.99 -13.30 -0.87
C PHE A 129 -8.64 -12.60 -1.05
N ALA A 130 -7.59 -13.34 -1.44
CA ALA A 130 -6.25 -12.81 -1.56
C ALA A 130 -6.18 -11.68 -2.58
N ARG A 131 -5.65 -10.53 -2.18
CA ARG A 131 -5.61 -9.34 -3.03
C ARG A 131 -4.42 -8.44 -2.69
N ARG A 132 -3.80 -7.89 -3.74
CA ARG A 132 -2.93 -6.71 -3.63
C ARG A 132 -3.64 -5.49 -4.20
N ILE A 133 -3.52 -4.39 -3.48
CA ILE A 133 -3.95 -3.05 -3.88
C ILE A 133 -2.68 -2.22 -3.86
N THR A 134 -2.36 -1.56 -4.97
CA THR A 134 -1.07 -0.89 -5.19
C THR A 134 -1.26 0.55 -5.66
N VAL A 135 -0.17 1.27 -5.90
CA VAL A 135 -0.17 2.64 -6.44
C VAL A 135 -0.74 2.73 -7.87
N ASN A 136 -1.07 1.59 -8.50
CA ASN A 136 -1.71 1.54 -9.82
C ASN A 136 -3.09 0.88 -9.82
N THR A 137 -3.65 0.51 -8.67
CA THR A 137 -5.01 -0.06 -8.60
C THR A 137 -6.05 1.03 -8.81
N PRO A 138 -6.98 0.91 -9.79
CA PRO A 138 -8.02 1.93 -9.98
C PRO A 138 -8.92 2.07 -8.76
N MET A 139 -9.22 3.31 -8.38
CA MET A 139 -10.04 3.68 -7.23
C MET A 139 -11.06 4.73 -7.63
N LYS A 140 -12.26 4.69 -7.04
CA LYS A 140 -13.27 5.73 -7.21
C LYS A 140 -13.06 6.85 -6.22
N ILE A 141 -13.40 8.07 -6.62
CA ILE A 141 -13.54 9.20 -5.71
C ILE A 141 -14.96 9.25 -5.18
N THR A 142 -15.12 9.47 -3.88
CA THR A 142 -16.42 9.71 -3.24
C THR A 142 -16.35 10.94 -2.35
N GLY A 143 -17.44 11.69 -2.27
CA GLY A 143 -17.54 12.89 -1.43
C GLY A 143 -17.43 14.21 -2.20
N PRO A 144 -17.30 15.34 -1.49
CA PRO A 144 -17.48 16.69 -2.06
C PRO A 144 -16.47 17.13 -3.12
N ALA A 145 -15.29 16.50 -3.20
CA ALA A 145 -14.26 16.88 -4.18
C ALA A 145 -14.39 16.10 -5.51
N LEU A 146 -15.33 15.15 -5.62
CA LEU A 146 -15.65 14.49 -6.89
C LEU A 146 -15.99 15.55 -7.96
N HIS A 147 -15.40 15.42 -9.15
CA HIS A 147 -15.50 16.39 -10.26
C HIS A 147 -14.91 17.78 -10.02
N ASN A 148 -14.31 18.05 -8.86
CA ASN A 148 -13.64 19.32 -8.64
C ASN A 148 -12.51 19.51 -9.68
N PRO A 149 -12.35 20.69 -10.30
CA PRO A 149 -11.28 20.94 -11.26
C PRO A 149 -9.87 20.60 -10.75
N LEU A 150 -9.62 20.68 -9.44
CA LEU A 150 -8.34 20.30 -8.82
C LEU A 150 -8.11 18.78 -8.77
N MET A 151 -9.15 17.97 -8.97
CA MET A 151 -9.07 16.50 -9.04
C MET A 151 -8.97 15.97 -10.48
N GLN A 152 -9.05 16.84 -11.49
CA GLN A 152 -9.03 16.46 -12.90
C GLN A 152 -7.61 16.44 -13.45
N THR A 153 -7.26 15.40 -14.20
CA THR A 153 -5.99 15.32 -14.96
C THR A 153 -6.29 15.09 -16.44
N VAL A 154 -5.27 15.08 -17.29
CA VAL A 154 -5.45 14.76 -18.72
C VAL A 154 -6.04 13.36 -18.91
N ASP A 155 -5.61 12.40 -18.09
CA ASP A 155 -6.05 11.00 -18.19
C ASP A 155 -7.37 10.72 -17.44
N ASP A 156 -7.78 11.63 -16.54
CA ASP A 156 -9.07 11.61 -15.87
C ASP A 156 -9.70 13.03 -15.86
N PRO A 157 -10.23 13.48 -17.01
CA PRO A 157 -10.77 14.84 -17.16
C PRO A 157 -12.05 15.07 -16.36
N LYS A 158 -12.66 14.01 -15.80
CA LYS A 158 -13.84 14.12 -14.95
C LYS A 158 -13.51 14.08 -13.47
N GLY A 159 -12.28 13.73 -13.08
CA GLY A 159 -11.90 13.56 -11.68
C GLY A 159 -12.79 12.53 -10.99
N GLU A 160 -12.87 11.32 -11.56
CA GLU A 160 -13.72 10.21 -11.10
C GLU A 160 -12.90 9.00 -10.63
N ILE A 161 -11.75 8.75 -11.25
CA ILE A 161 -10.95 7.53 -11.09
C ILE A 161 -9.50 7.89 -10.84
N ILE A 162 -8.97 7.50 -9.68
CA ILE A 162 -7.57 7.68 -9.30
C ILE A 162 -6.84 6.34 -9.40
N LEU A 163 -5.64 6.35 -9.95
CA LEU A 163 -4.77 5.19 -9.91
C LEU A 163 -4.05 5.15 -8.56
N GLY A 164 -4.53 4.26 -7.70
CA GLY A 164 -3.82 3.72 -6.57
C GLY A 164 -3.90 4.50 -5.27
N THR A 165 -3.23 3.89 -4.29
CA THR A 165 -2.97 4.42 -2.95
C THR A 165 -1.52 4.11 -2.59
N MET A 166 -0.87 4.97 -1.82
CA MET A 166 0.55 4.89 -1.48
C MET A 166 0.83 5.55 -0.13
N GLN A 167 2.01 5.30 0.44
CA GLN A 167 2.37 5.85 1.76
C GLN A 167 1.30 5.53 2.80
N ASN A 168 0.80 4.28 2.73
CA ASN A 168 -0.28 3.75 3.54
C ASN A 168 0.23 3.49 4.96
N CYS A 169 -0.05 4.39 5.88
CA CYS A 169 0.47 4.38 7.25
C CYS A 169 -0.39 3.47 8.15
N ALA A 170 -1.28 4.07 8.94
CA ALA A 170 -2.17 3.36 9.86
C ALA A 170 -3.53 2.98 9.23
N ASN A 171 -4.48 2.56 10.06
CA ASN A 171 -5.74 2.01 9.58
C ASN A 171 -6.96 2.35 10.45
N GLY A 172 -8.13 2.04 9.89
CA GLY A 172 -9.41 1.98 10.60
C GLY A 172 -10.21 0.72 10.23
N PHE A 173 -11.07 0.29 11.15
CA PHE A 173 -12.07 -0.76 10.91
C PHE A 173 -13.44 -0.12 11.05
N THR A 174 -14.28 -0.21 10.03
CA THR A 174 -15.63 0.35 10.09
C THR A 174 -16.61 -0.66 10.70
N PRO A 175 -17.63 -0.20 11.44
CA PRO A 175 -18.67 -1.10 11.98
C PRO A 175 -19.47 -1.87 10.91
N TRP A 176 -19.42 -1.44 9.64
CA TRP A 176 -20.05 -2.13 8.51
C TRP A 176 -19.08 -3.08 7.77
N GLY A 177 -17.90 -3.34 8.33
CA GLY A 177 -17.02 -4.42 7.90
C GLY A 177 -16.07 -4.06 6.76
N THR A 178 -15.71 -2.80 6.60
CA THR A 178 -14.69 -2.34 5.64
C THR A 178 -13.42 -1.87 6.34
N TYR A 179 -12.33 -1.88 5.59
CA TYR A 179 -11.02 -1.42 6.01
C TYR A 179 -10.79 0.02 5.53
N LEU A 180 -10.27 0.87 6.41
CA LEU A 180 -9.77 2.19 6.06
C LEU A 180 -8.25 2.15 6.07
N THR A 181 -7.62 2.54 4.97
CA THR A 181 -6.18 2.81 4.89
C THR A 181 -5.95 4.31 4.70
N CYS A 182 -4.85 4.84 5.23
CA CYS A 182 -4.58 6.28 5.29
C CYS A 182 -3.29 6.62 4.57
N GLU A 183 -3.36 7.52 3.59
CA GLU A 183 -2.19 8.04 2.88
C GLU A 183 -1.55 9.17 3.70
N GLU A 184 -0.33 8.96 4.21
CA GLU A 184 0.34 9.92 5.11
C GLU A 184 1.37 10.78 4.38
N ASN A 185 2.55 10.25 4.10
CA ASN A 185 3.69 10.98 3.52
C ASN A 185 3.66 10.99 1.98
N TRP A 186 2.46 11.11 1.40
CA TRP A 186 2.25 11.02 -0.05
C TRP A 186 2.94 12.15 -0.83
N SER A 187 3.15 13.32 -0.21
CA SER A 187 3.77 14.47 -0.85
C SER A 187 5.26 14.27 -1.14
N ASP A 188 5.94 13.38 -0.40
CA ASP A 188 7.35 13.03 -0.61
C ASP A 188 7.61 12.39 -1.98
N ILE A 189 6.59 11.79 -2.59
CA ILE A 189 6.67 11.12 -3.89
C ILE A 189 6.68 12.12 -5.06
N PHE A 190 6.08 13.29 -4.86
CA PHE A 190 5.84 14.26 -5.93
C PHE A 190 6.96 15.30 -6.00
N VAL A 191 7.41 15.57 -7.23
CA VAL A 191 8.46 16.57 -7.47
C VAL A 191 7.95 17.69 -8.36
N LYS A 192 8.24 18.93 -7.95
CA LYS A 192 8.01 20.13 -8.75
C LYS A 192 9.30 20.94 -8.94
N LYS A 193 9.74 21.14 -10.18
CA LYS A 193 10.92 21.94 -10.51
C LYS A 193 10.58 23.41 -10.74
N ALA A 194 9.38 23.73 -11.23
CA ALA A 194 8.92 25.11 -11.33
C ALA A 194 8.59 25.70 -9.95
N GLU A 195 8.31 27.01 -9.93
CA GLU A 195 7.86 27.69 -8.71
C GLU A 195 6.60 27.04 -8.13
N MET A 196 6.71 26.62 -6.86
CA MET A 196 5.58 26.03 -6.15
C MET A 196 4.56 27.08 -5.73
N ASN A 197 3.28 26.75 -5.91
CA ASN A 197 2.16 27.53 -5.43
C ASN A 197 2.01 27.38 -3.89
N PRO A 198 1.16 28.19 -3.23
CA PRO A 198 1.00 28.12 -1.77
C PRO A 198 0.53 26.77 -1.23
N LEU A 199 -0.29 26.03 -1.98
CA LEU A 199 -0.81 24.72 -1.57
C LEU A 199 0.31 23.66 -1.60
N GLU A 200 1.06 23.60 -2.70
CA GLU A 200 2.20 22.69 -2.86
C GLU A 200 3.25 22.90 -1.76
N LYS A 201 3.57 24.17 -1.44
CA LYS A 201 4.46 24.52 -0.33
C LYS A 201 3.90 24.10 1.03
N ARG A 202 2.60 24.25 1.24
CA ARG A 202 1.94 23.89 2.51
C ARG A 202 1.97 22.38 2.77
N TYR A 203 1.80 21.57 1.73
CA TYR A 203 1.82 20.11 1.83
C TYR A 203 3.23 19.49 1.71
N GLY A 204 4.25 20.31 1.50
CA GLY A 204 5.65 19.86 1.52
C GLY A 204 6.13 19.22 0.21
N ILE A 205 5.50 19.53 -0.93
CA ILE A 205 6.01 19.09 -2.24
C ILE A 205 7.45 19.59 -2.41
N SER A 206 8.35 18.70 -2.84
CA SER A 206 9.77 19.01 -2.91
C SER A 206 10.23 19.37 -4.33
N GLY A 207 11.37 20.07 -4.40
CA GLY A 207 12.10 20.32 -5.65
C GLY A 207 12.88 19.10 -6.15
N SER A 208 13.02 18.06 -5.33
CA SER A 208 13.73 16.81 -5.65
C SER A 208 13.26 15.68 -4.75
N ASP A 209 13.42 14.45 -5.24
CA ASP A 209 13.26 13.23 -4.48
C ASP A 209 14.39 12.30 -4.93
N ASP A 210 15.26 11.92 -4.01
CA ASP A 210 16.40 11.03 -4.26
C ASP A 210 16.09 9.57 -3.87
N SER A 211 14.93 9.34 -3.23
CA SER A 211 14.50 8.04 -2.73
C SER A 211 13.65 7.29 -3.74
N TYR A 212 12.52 7.85 -4.18
CA TYR A 212 11.61 7.13 -5.08
C TYR A 212 11.87 7.46 -6.54
N ARG A 213 12.25 8.70 -6.87
CA ARG A 213 12.66 9.13 -8.21
C ARG A 213 11.65 8.74 -9.29
N TRP A 214 10.36 8.61 -8.94
CA TRP A 214 9.32 8.18 -9.88
C TRP A 214 9.05 9.26 -10.92
N ASN A 215 9.15 10.53 -10.53
CA ASN A 215 9.02 11.68 -11.42
C ASN A 215 10.01 11.67 -12.60
N GLU A 216 11.14 10.95 -12.51
CA GLU A 216 12.14 10.84 -13.58
C GLU A 216 11.66 9.95 -14.74
N VAL A 217 10.77 9.01 -14.47
CA VAL A 217 10.38 7.93 -15.40
C VAL A 217 8.87 7.78 -15.57
N ASP A 218 8.08 8.36 -14.67
CA ASP A 218 6.62 8.41 -14.70
C ASP A 218 6.14 9.86 -14.50
N LYS A 219 5.58 10.43 -15.56
CA LYS A 219 5.10 11.82 -15.60
C LYS A 219 3.98 12.09 -14.62
N ARG A 220 3.29 11.05 -14.13
CA ARG A 220 2.23 11.16 -13.13
C ARG A 220 2.75 11.79 -11.83
N PHE A 221 4.00 11.50 -11.46
CA PHE A 221 4.62 11.99 -10.23
C PHE A 221 5.45 13.27 -10.42
N SER A 222 5.52 13.82 -11.64
CA SER A 222 6.03 15.16 -11.91
C SER A 222 4.88 16.16 -11.87
N VAL A 223 4.90 17.08 -10.90
CA VAL A 223 3.86 18.11 -10.75
C VAL A 223 3.91 19.11 -11.91
N ASP A 224 5.07 19.32 -12.54
CA ASP A 224 5.17 20.16 -13.74
C ASP A 224 4.42 19.57 -14.94
N ALA A 225 4.40 18.22 -15.06
CA ALA A 225 3.70 17.52 -16.12
C ALA A 225 2.22 17.23 -15.78
N THR A 226 1.94 16.86 -14.54
CA THR A 226 0.62 16.44 -14.06
C THR A 226 0.25 17.20 -12.77
N PRO A 227 -0.03 18.53 -12.85
CA PRO A 227 -0.11 19.41 -11.68
C PRO A 227 -1.21 19.08 -10.67
N ASN A 228 -2.25 18.37 -11.10
CA ASN A 228 -3.37 17.99 -10.25
C ASN A 228 -3.25 16.59 -9.66
N GLU A 229 -2.23 15.79 -10.04
CA GLU A 229 -2.05 14.46 -9.45
C GLU A 229 -1.79 14.49 -7.93
N PRO A 230 -0.99 15.43 -7.38
CA PRO A 230 -0.84 15.57 -5.93
C PRO A 230 -2.18 15.68 -5.16
N ASN A 231 -3.16 16.40 -5.71
CA ASN A 231 -4.47 16.58 -5.07
C ASN A 231 -5.27 15.28 -5.00
N ARG A 232 -4.90 14.25 -5.77
CA ARG A 232 -5.56 12.94 -5.82
C ARG A 232 -4.98 11.96 -4.77
N PHE A 233 -4.09 12.43 -3.90
CA PHE A 233 -3.53 11.67 -2.78
C PHE A 233 -3.64 12.45 -1.46
N GLY A 234 -3.43 11.76 -0.35
CA GLY A 234 -3.64 12.29 1.00
C GLY A 234 -5.03 12.04 1.55
N TRP A 235 -5.71 11.02 1.05
CA TRP A 235 -7.08 10.70 1.43
C TRP A 235 -7.14 9.43 2.27
N VAL A 236 -8.21 9.31 3.05
CA VAL A 236 -8.62 8.02 3.61
C VAL A 236 -9.27 7.19 2.50
N VAL A 237 -8.80 5.96 2.32
CA VAL A 237 -9.29 5.02 1.32
C VAL A 237 -10.01 3.85 1.98
N GLU A 238 -11.24 3.58 1.57
CA GLU A 238 -12.03 2.45 2.03
C GLU A 238 -11.93 1.26 1.07
N ILE A 239 -11.70 0.08 1.64
CA ILE A 239 -11.54 -1.21 0.95
C ILE A 239 -12.53 -2.20 1.57
N ASP A 240 -13.24 -2.96 0.73
CA ASP A 240 -13.98 -4.13 1.18
C ASP A 240 -13.05 -5.36 1.14
N PRO A 241 -12.64 -5.91 2.29
CA PRO A 241 -11.75 -7.06 2.31
C PRO A 241 -12.45 -8.36 1.89
N TYR A 242 -13.78 -8.43 1.97
CA TYR A 242 -14.54 -9.64 1.63
C TYR A 242 -14.82 -9.78 0.13
N ASP A 243 -14.68 -8.70 -0.64
CA ASP A 243 -14.81 -8.71 -2.10
C ASP A 243 -13.48 -8.34 -2.77
N PRO A 244 -12.70 -9.33 -3.28
CA PRO A 244 -11.42 -9.08 -3.94
C PRO A 244 -11.55 -8.30 -5.25
N HIS A 245 -12.76 -8.18 -5.81
CA HIS A 245 -13.04 -7.46 -7.06
C HIS A 245 -13.64 -6.07 -6.83
N SER A 246 -13.99 -5.72 -5.59
CA SER A 246 -14.50 -4.41 -5.24
C SER A 246 -13.54 -3.28 -5.62
N VAL A 247 -14.05 -2.14 -6.08
CA VAL A 247 -13.20 -0.97 -6.38
C VAL A 247 -13.05 -0.13 -5.11
N PRO A 248 -11.81 0.10 -4.60
CA PRO A 248 -11.59 0.95 -3.43
C PRO A 248 -12.07 2.38 -3.65
N ARG A 249 -12.37 3.08 -2.56
CA ARG A 249 -12.96 4.43 -2.60
C ARG A 249 -12.13 5.42 -1.80
N LYS A 250 -11.67 6.52 -2.41
CA LYS A 250 -11.06 7.65 -1.71
C LYS A 250 -12.17 8.57 -1.20
N HIS A 251 -12.29 8.73 0.12
CA HIS A 251 -13.37 9.50 0.75
C HIS A 251 -12.97 10.94 1.05
N THR A 252 -13.32 11.84 0.14
CA THR A 252 -12.94 13.26 0.22
C THR A 252 -13.74 14.06 1.25
N ALA A 253 -14.72 13.44 1.90
CA ALA A 253 -15.46 14.06 3.00
C ALA A 253 -14.65 14.07 4.31
N LEU A 254 -13.55 13.30 4.39
CA LEU A 254 -12.74 13.16 5.59
C LEU A 254 -11.57 14.16 5.69
N GLY A 255 -11.40 15.02 4.68
CA GLY A 255 -10.35 16.05 4.63
C GLY A 255 -9.88 16.23 3.21
#